data_AF-A0A077XTN5-F1
#
_entry.id   AF-A0A077XTN5-F1
#
_cell.length_a   1.000
_cell.length_b   1.000
_cell.length_c   1.000
_cell.angle_alpha   90.00
_cell.angle_beta   90.00
_cell.angle_gamma   90.00
#
_symmetry.space_group_name_H-M   'P 1'
#
loop_
_entity.id
_entity.type
_entity.pdbx_description
1 polymer ?
#
loop_
_entity_poly.entity_id
_entity_poly.type
_entity_poly.pdbx_seq_one_letter_code
_entity_poly.pdbx_strand_id
1 'polypeptide(L)' 'MEKYIFETMLINDDKIHQLEATLKNIPNIVTINIKQLSNGLILKLEALNIQAFEIAFQLKQNGFAVERLYEE' A
#
# COMPACT_ATOMS: atom_id res chain seq x y z
N MET A 1 -0.25 -2.16 17.06
CA MET A 1 -0.11 -1.68 15.67
C MET A 1 0.47 -2.80 14.87
N GLU A 2 -0.20 -3.14 13.77
CA GLU A 2 0.24 -4.19 12.85
C GLU A 2 1.03 -3.53 11.71
N LYS A 3 2.07 -4.24 11.24
CA LYS A 3 2.92 -3.79 10.13
C LYS A 3 2.60 -4.62 8.91
N TYR A 4 2.38 -3.93 7.80
CA TYR A 4 2.09 -4.55 6.52
C TYR A 4 3.07 -4.06 5.47
N ILE A 5 3.60 -4.99 4.69
CA ILE A 5 4.45 -4.69 3.55
C ILE A 5 3.72 -5.16 2.30
N PHE A 6 3.63 -4.28 1.31
CA PHE A 6 3.07 -4.58 0.00
C PHE A 6 4.07 -4.19 -1.09
N GLU A 7 4.02 -4.92 -2.20
CA GLU A 7 4.69 -4.57 -3.44
C GLU A 7 3.66 -4.22 -4.52
N THR A 8 3.99 -3.27 -5.39
CA THR A 8 3.21 -2.97 -6.59
C THR A 8 4.13 -2.58 -7.75
N MET A 9 3.83 -3.08 -8.94
CA MET A 9 4.56 -2.74 -10.17
C MET A 9 4.02 -1.43 -10.75
N LEU A 10 4.28 -0.32 -10.05
CA LEU A 10 3.83 1.01 -10.44
C LEU A 10 5.04 1.91 -10.69
N ILE A 11 5.15 2.43 -11.91
CA ILE A 11 6.32 3.21 -12.36
C ILE A 11 5.97 4.63 -12.86
N ASN A 12 4.69 4.99 -12.88
CA ASN A 12 4.20 6.28 -13.37
C ASN A 12 3.90 7.21 -12.19
N ASP A 13 4.59 8.36 -12.10
CA ASP A 13 4.48 9.33 -11.00
C ASP A 13 3.05 9.79 -10.69
N ASP A 14 2.21 10.06 -11.70
CA ASP A 14 0.80 10.42 -11.47
C ASP A 14 0.05 9.31 -10.74
N LYS A 15 0.35 8.05 -11.09
CA LYS A 15 -0.25 6.90 -10.41
C LYS A 15 0.30 6.71 -9.00
N ILE A 16 1.58 7.03 -8.76
CA ILE A 16 2.18 6.99 -7.43
C ILE A 16 1.48 8.00 -6.51
N HIS A 17 1.24 9.22 -6.99
CA HIS A 17 0.49 10.23 -6.24
C HIS A 17 -0.96 9.81 -5.97
N GLN A 18 -1.64 9.20 -6.95
CA GLN A 18 -2.98 8.64 -6.74
C GLN A 18 -2.97 7.52 -5.69
N LEU A 19 -1.97 6.63 -5.72
CA LEU A 19 -1.82 5.55 -4.74
C LEU A 19 -1.64 6.09 -3.32
N GLU A 20 -0.76 7.08 -3.15
CA GLU A 20 -0.54 7.71 -1.86
C GLU A 20 -1.82 8.37 -1.32
N ALA A 21 -2.57 9.07 -2.18
CA ALA A 21 -3.85 9.65 -1.82
C ALA A 21 -4.89 8.59 -1.43
N THR A 22 -4.96 7.47 -2.17
CA THR A 22 -5.82 6.34 -1.81
C THR A 22 -5.45 5.76 -0.45
N LEU A 23 -4.15 5.51 -0.19
CA LEU A 23 -3.67 4.97 1.08
C LEU A 23 -4.03 5.88 2.28
N LYS A 24 -3.92 7.21 2.12
CA LYS A 24 -4.32 8.18 3.15
C LYS A 24 -5.82 8.17 3.45
N ASN A 25 -6.65 7.73 2.51
CA ASN A 25 -8.10 7.64 2.68
C ASN A 25 -8.55 6.29 3.27
N ILE A 26 -7.67 5.30 3.38
CA ILE A 26 -8.01 4.03 4.02
C ILE A 26 -8.04 4.24 5.54
N PRO A 27 -9.17 3.99 6.21
CA PRO A 27 -9.28 4.18 7.65
C PRO A 27 -8.31 3.27 8.41
N ASN A 28 -7.86 3.76 9.56
CA ASN A 28 -6.97 3.06 10.48
C ASN A 28 -5.54 2.78 9.99
N ILE A 29 -5.15 3.27 8.81
CA ILE A 29 -3.73 3.40 8.45
C ILE A 29 -3.16 4.62 9.18
N VAL A 30 -2.09 4.41 9.95
CA VAL A 30 -1.47 5.44 10.80
C VAL A 30 -0.17 5.96 10.17
N THR A 31 0.62 5.06 9.60
CA THR A 31 1.89 5.38 8.97
C THR A 31 1.93 4.81 7.55
N ILE A 32 2.40 5.62 6.60
CA ILE A 32 2.61 5.22 5.21
C ILE A 32 4.05 5.57 4.85
N ASN A 33 4.82 4.58 4.38
CA ASN A 33 6.14 4.78 3.84
C ASN A 33 6.25 4.07 2.49
N ILE A 34 6.48 4.85 1.43
CA ILE A 34 6.58 4.38 0.05
C ILE A 34 8.04 4.45 -0.35
N LYS A 35 8.61 3.31 -0.71
CA LYS A 35 9.96 3.21 -1.27
C LYS A 35 9.87 2.84 -2.73
N GLN A 36 10.32 3.74 -3.61
CA GLN A 36 10.43 3.46 -5.03
C GLN A 36 11.65 2.59 -5.32
N LEU A 37 11.43 1.55 -6.13
CA LEU A 37 12.43 0.65 -6.69
C LEU A 37 12.47 0.85 -8.21
N SER A 38 13.49 0.30 -8.86
CA SER A 38 13.67 0.41 -10.31
C SER A 38 12.52 -0.22 -11.12
N ASN A 39 11.75 -1.13 -10.52
CA ASN A 39 10.68 -1.91 -11.16
C ASN A 39 9.31 -1.79 -10.47
N GLY A 40 9.16 -0.91 -9.48
CA GLY A 40 7.90 -0.78 -8.74
C GLY A 40 8.06 -0.02 -7.44
N LEU A 41 7.14 -0.27 -6.50
CA LEU A 41 7.09 0.35 -5.18
C LEU A 41 6.97 -0.71 -4.10
N ILE A 42 7.63 -0.44 -2.97
CA ILE A 42 7.38 -1.11 -1.70
C ILE A 42 6.61 -0.16 -0.79
N LEU A 43 5.44 -0.60 -0.33
CA LEU A 43 4.58 0.13 0.59
C LEU A 43 4.73 -0.50 1.97
N LYS A 44 5.24 0.25 2.93
CA LYS A 44 5.27 -0.15 4.35
C LYS A 44 4.22 0.64 5.09
N LEU A 45 3.24 -0.06 5.65
CA LEU A 45 2.07 0.50 6.30
C LEU A 45 2.04 0.06 7.76
N GLU A 46 1.73 0.98 8.67
CA GLU A 46 1.37 0.65 10.04
C GLU A 46 -0.10 0.98 10.25
N ALA A 47 -0.86 0.01 10.75
CA ALA A 47 -2.30 0.15 10.88
C ALA A 47 -2.84 -0.43 12.20
N LEU A 48 -4.07 -0.06 12.52
CA LEU A 48 -4.79 -0.46 13.74
C LEU A 48 -6.12 -1.13 13.37
N ASN A 49 -6.43 -2.30 13.93
CA ASN A 49 -7.75 -2.92 13.78
C ASN A 49 -8.22 -3.06 12.31
N ILE A 50 -7.29 -3.25 11.38
CA ILE A 50 -7.58 -3.48 9.96
C ILE A 50 -6.61 -4.54 9.46
N GLN A 51 -7.13 -5.52 8.74
CA GLN A 51 -6.33 -6.61 8.21
C GLN A 51 -5.67 -6.24 6.88
N ALA A 52 -4.52 -6.84 6.59
CA ALA A 52 -3.84 -6.64 5.30
C ALA A 52 -4.73 -6.91 4.08
N PHE A 53 -5.62 -7.91 4.17
CA PHE A 53 -6.56 -8.25 3.11
C PHE A 53 -7.53 -7.09 2.82
N GLU A 54 -8.03 -6.41 3.85
CA GLU A 54 -8.94 -5.27 3.69
C GLU A 54 -8.23 -4.10 3.01
N ILE A 55 -6.98 -3.83 3.39
CA ILE A 55 -6.14 -2.80 2.75
C ILE A 55 -5.94 -3.13 1.27
N ALA A 56 -5.53 -4.37 0.95
CA ALA A 56 -5.33 -4.81 -0.42
C ALA A 56 -6.62 -4.75 -1.24
N PHE A 57 -7.76 -5.09 -0.64
CA PHE A 57 -9.08 -5.03 -1.28
C PHE A 57 -9.47 -3.59 -1.63
N GLN A 58 -9.28 -2.63 -0.72
CA GLN A 58 -9.56 -1.21 -1.00
C GLN A 58 -8.64 -0.66 -2.10
N LEU A 59 -7.35 -1.02 -2.08
CA LEU A 59 -6.42 -0.65 -3.15
C LEU A 59 -6.85 -1.21 -4.50
N LYS A 60 -7.28 -2.47 -4.55
CA LYS A 60 -7.82 -3.11 -5.74
C LYS A 60 -9.08 -2.43 -6.27
N GLN A 61 -9.99 -2.00 -5.39
CA GLN A 61 -11.18 -1.24 -5.79
C GLN A 61 -10.84 0.12 -6.42
N ASN A 62 -9.69 0.69 -6.07
CA ASN A 62 -9.16 1.93 -6.65
C ASN A 62 -8.24 1.70 -7.87
N GLY A 63 -8.16 0.46 -8.36
CA GLY A 63 -7.40 0.11 -9.56
C GLY A 63 -5.91 -0.15 -9.31
N PHE A 64 -5.49 -0.34 -8.06
CA PHE A 64 -4.11 -0.70 -7.71
C PHE A 64 -3.99 -2.20 -7.45
N ALA A 65 -3.12 -2.86 -8.21
CA ALA A 65 -2.71 -4.23 -7.93
C ALA A 65 -1.55 -4.21 -6.94
N VAL A 66 -1.75 -4.84 -5.78
CA VAL A 66 -0.72 -4.98 -4.74
C VAL A 66 -0.60 -6.42 -4.30
N GLU A 67 0.62 -6.84 -3.98
CA GLU A 67 0.92 -8.15 -3.41
C GLU A 67 1.46 -7.97 -2.00
N ARG A 68 0.94 -8.72 -1.04
CA ARG A 68 1.43 -8.67 0.35
C ARG A 68 2.74 -9.45 0.43
N LEU A 69 3.77 -8.83 1.01
CA LEU A 69 4.99 -9.51 1.38
C LEU A 69 4.85 -10.05 2.81
N TYR A 70 5.16 -11.33 2.98
CA TYR A 70 5.32 -11.95 4.30
C TYR A 70 6.82 -11.89 4.61
N GLU A 71 7.21 -11.14 5.65
CA GLU A 71 8.55 -11.31 6.22
C GLU A 71 8.56 -12.67 6.94
N GLU A 72 9.51 -13.55 6.58
CA GLU A 72 9.80 -14.80 7.30
C GLU A 72 10.25 -14.54 8.75
#